data_AF-A0A968U3K4-F1
#
_entry.id   AF-A0A968U3K4-F1
#
_cell.length_a   1.000
_cell.length_b   1.000
_cell.length_c   1.000
_cell.angle_alpha   90.00
_cell.angle_beta   90.00
_cell.angle_gamma   90.00
#
_symmetry.space_group_name_H-M   'P 1'
#
loop_
_entity.id
_entity.type
_entity.pdbx_description
1 polymer ?
#
loop_
_entity_poly.entity_id
_entity_poly.type
_entity_poly.pdbx_seq_one_letter_code
_entity_poly.pdbx_strand_id
1 'polypeptide(L)'
;MTQEIIGVVRTRMPSSRLDRLAQAYTEGNQEYLFADETGRIFASKQVDNIERDSTLLVPGLDKLAVQKQPATIFPTPTQLIGYAPIKKFENMPLLGWSVITVADPDTTFKAQRELLLTLASGTAIAALLAGALATWIASRVTRPITEATGAVEKLGQGELDTRIPVRGN
;
A
#
# COMPACT_ATOMS: atom_id res chain seq x y z
N MET A 1 6.65 -18.93 -55.60
CA MET A 1 7.86 -18.81 -54.76
C MET A 1 7.55 -19.41 -53.42
N THR A 2 8.08 -20.59 -53.14
CA THR A 2 7.91 -21.32 -51.87
C THR A 2 8.80 -20.67 -50.81
N GLN A 3 8.23 -20.21 -49.70
CA GLN A 3 8.98 -19.73 -48.54
C GLN A 3 9.61 -20.93 -47.83
N GLU A 4 10.81 -21.32 -48.28
CA GLU A 4 11.60 -22.36 -47.64
C GLU A 4 12.45 -21.72 -46.53
N ILE A 5 12.39 -22.28 -45.32
CA ILE A 5 13.16 -21.76 -44.18
C ILE A 5 14.63 -22.08 -44.41
N ILE A 6 15.43 -21.07 -44.78
CA ILE A 6 16.85 -21.23 -45.11
C ILE A 6 17.79 -21.18 -43.89
N GLY A 7 17.27 -20.95 -42.68
CA GLY A 7 18.06 -20.98 -41.45
C GLY A 7 17.33 -20.49 -40.21
N VAL A 8 17.81 -20.92 -39.03
CA VAL A 8 17.31 -20.50 -37.72
C VAL A 8 18.46 -19.83 -36.96
N VAL A 9 18.27 -18.57 -36.58
CA VAL A 9 19.21 -17.86 -35.70
C VAL A 9 18.79 -18.10 -34.26
N ARG A 10 19.63 -18.79 -33.48
CA ARG A 10 19.41 -18.99 -32.05
C ARG A 10 20.25 -18.01 -31.24
N THR A 11 19.59 -17.15 -30.48
CA THR A 11 20.24 -16.32 -29.46
C THR A 11 20.12 -17.01 -28.10
N ARG A 12 21.15 -16.90 -27.26
CA ARG A 12 21.13 -17.41 -25.88
C ARG A 12 21.34 -16.24 -24.93
N MET A 13 20.39 -16.03 -24.03
CA MET A 13 20.53 -15.10 -22.91
C MET A 13 20.86 -15.89 -21.64
N PRO A 14 21.95 -15.56 -20.93
CA PRO A 14 22.19 -16.14 -19.61
C PRO A 14 21.12 -15.68 -18.61
N SER A 15 20.49 -16.62 -17.89
CA SER A 15 19.51 -16.33 -16.84
C SER A 15 20.09 -15.47 -15.72
N SER A 16 21.40 -15.53 -15.48
CA SER A 16 22.12 -14.70 -14.52
C SER A 16 22.02 -13.19 -14.77
N ARG A 17 21.65 -12.75 -15.98
CA ARG A 17 21.32 -11.33 -16.23
C ARG A 17 19.95 -10.95 -15.69
N LEU A 18 19.00 -11.88 -15.72
CA LEU A 18 17.66 -11.68 -15.16
C LEU A 18 17.73 -11.60 -13.64
N ASP A 19 18.61 -12.38 -13.01
CA ASP A 19 18.82 -12.32 -11.56
C ASP A 19 19.28 -10.93 -11.11
N ARG A 20 20.20 -10.29 -11.86
CA ARG A 20 20.65 -8.92 -11.57
C ARG A 20 19.53 -7.89 -11.72
N LEU A 21 18.70 -8.04 -12.76
CA LEU A 21 17.54 -7.17 -12.93
C LEU A 21 16.54 -7.37 -11.80
N ALA A 22 16.23 -8.62 -11.44
CA ALA A 22 15.29 -8.93 -10.38
C ALA A 22 15.77 -8.44 -9.01
N GLN A 23 17.06 -8.63 -8.70
CA GLN A 23 17.68 -8.12 -7.46
C GLN A 23 17.62 -6.59 -7.35
N ALA A 24 17.65 -5.86 -8.47
CA ALA A 24 17.49 -4.40 -8.45
C ALA A 24 16.07 -3.96 -8.03
N TYR A 25 15.08 -4.85 -8.11
CA TYR A 25 13.68 -4.58 -7.78
C TYR A 25 13.15 -5.39 -6.59
N THR A 26 13.98 -6.21 -5.95
CA THR A 26 13.60 -6.97 -4.74
C THR A 26 14.39 -6.45 -3.55
N GLU A 27 13.68 -5.98 -2.53
CA GLU A 27 14.28 -5.53 -1.27
C GLU A 27 14.14 -6.60 -0.19
N GLY A 28 15.20 -6.77 0.61
CA GLY A 28 15.19 -7.65 1.79
C GLY A 28 14.95 -9.13 1.48
N ASN A 29 13.97 -9.73 2.18
CA ASN A 29 13.68 -11.17 2.13
C ASN A 29 12.67 -11.56 1.04
N GLN A 30 12.40 -10.68 0.08
CA GLN A 30 11.54 -11.01 -1.04
C GLN A 30 12.20 -12.06 -1.95
N GLU A 31 11.42 -13.07 -2.33
CA GLU A 31 11.77 -14.06 -3.32
C GLU A 31 11.14 -13.69 -4.67
N TYR A 32 11.90 -13.90 -5.74
CA TYR A 32 11.42 -13.76 -7.10
C TYR A 32 11.56 -15.08 -7.85
N LEU A 33 10.58 -15.37 -8.69
CA LEU A 33 10.54 -16.55 -9.55
C LEU A 33 10.08 -16.09 -10.93
N PHE A 34 10.80 -16.51 -11.97
CA PHE A 34 10.37 -16.37 -13.35
C PHE A 34 9.92 -17.72 -13.85
N ALA A 35 8.69 -17.77 -14.35
CA ALA A 35 8.09 -18.98 -14.88
C ALA A 35 7.81 -18.84 -16.39
N ASP A 36 8.00 -19.94 -17.12
CA ASP A 36 7.66 -20.04 -18.53
C ASP A 36 6.15 -20.15 -18.75
N GLU A 37 5.71 -20.31 -20.00
CA GLU A 37 4.29 -20.48 -20.33
C GLU A 37 3.64 -21.70 -19.67
N THR A 38 4.43 -22.72 -19.34
CA THR A 38 3.97 -23.95 -18.67
C THR A 38 3.96 -23.83 -17.15
N GLY A 39 4.42 -22.71 -16.59
CA GLY A 39 4.53 -22.50 -15.15
C GLY A 39 5.80 -23.09 -14.54
N ARG A 40 6.76 -23.54 -15.35
CA ARG A 40 8.07 -24.02 -14.86
C ARG A 40 9.03 -22.88 -14.63
N ILE A 41 9.71 -22.92 -13.49
CA ILE A 41 10.62 -21.87 -13.07
C ILE A 41 11.94 -22.00 -13.82
N PHE A 42 12.38 -20.92 -14.46
CA PHE A 42 13.66 -20.88 -15.18
C PHE A 42 14.66 -19.87 -14.61
N ALA A 43 14.23 -18.95 -13.74
CA ALA A 43 15.10 -18.07 -12.97
C ALA A 43 14.51 -17.81 -11.58
N SER A 44 15.36 -17.81 -10.55
CA SER A 44 14.95 -17.65 -9.16
C SER A 44 16.14 -17.20 -8.32
N LYS A 45 15.84 -16.50 -7.20
CA LYS A 45 16.84 -16.21 -6.16
C LYS A 45 17.47 -17.48 -5.58
N GLN A 46 16.71 -18.57 -5.52
CA GLN A 46 17.16 -19.89 -5.05
C GLN A 46 17.31 -20.85 -6.23
N VAL A 47 18.54 -21.32 -6.45
CA VAL A 47 18.89 -22.23 -7.56
C VAL A 47 18.09 -23.54 -7.46
N ASP A 48 17.77 -24.00 -6.25
CA ASP A 48 17.02 -25.24 -6.02
C ASP A 48 15.58 -25.21 -6.55
N ASN A 49 15.05 -24.00 -6.83
CA ASN A 49 13.70 -23.82 -7.36
C ASN A 49 13.65 -23.84 -8.89
N ILE A 50 14.79 -23.86 -9.58
CA ILE A 50 14.85 -23.94 -11.04
C ILE A 50 14.33 -25.31 -11.52
N GLU A 51 13.65 -25.34 -12.67
CA GLU A 51 12.93 -26.48 -13.27
C GLU A 51 11.74 -27.01 -12.45
N ARG A 52 11.43 -26.41 -11.29
CA ARG A 52 10.26 -26.80 -10.50
C ARG A 52 8.99 -26.12 -11.01
N ASP A 53 7.86 -26.74 -10.72
CA ASP A 53 6.55 -26.17 -10.97
C ASP A 53 6.27 -25.04 -9.96
N SER A 54 5.97 -23.86 -10.46
CA SER A 54 5.69 -22.68 -9.64
C SER A 54 4.42 -22.82 -8.79
N THR A 55 3.41 -23.57 -9.26
CA THR A 55 2.15 -23.77 -8.53
C THR A 55 2.30 -24.72 -7.35
N LEU A 56 3.27 -25.63 -7.41
CA LEU A 56 3.62 -26.52 -6.29
C LEU A 56 4.40 -25.79 -5.20
N LEU A 57 5.25 -24.84 -5.58
CA LEU A 57 6.06 -24.07 -4.64
C LEU A 57 5.31 -22.89 -4.02
N VAL A 58 4.35 -22.32 -4.75
CA VAL A 58 3.62 -21.11 -4.35
C VAL A 58 2.11 -21.41 -4.27
N PRO A 59 1.60 -21.76 -3.08
CA PRO A 59 0.18 -22.06 -2.89
C PRO A 59 -0.71 -20.87 -3.28
N GLY A 60 -1.77 -21.13 -4.06
CA GLY A 60 -2.71 -20.11 -4.51
C GLY A 60 -2.30 -19.37 -5.78
N LEU A 61 -1.10 -19.64 -6.32
CA LEU A 61 -0.66 -19.10 -7.60
C LEU A 61 -1.55 -19.56 -8.77
N ASP A 62 -2.11 -20.76 -8.69
CA ASP A 62 -3.07 -21.32 -9.64
C ASP A 62 -4.24 -20.35 -9.93
N LYS A 63 -4.77 -19.71 -8.88
CA LYS A 63 -5.87 -18.74 -9.00
C LYS A 63 -5.48 -17.47 -9.76
N LEU A 64 -4.20 -17.11 -9.73
CA LEU A 64 -3.66 -15.94 -10.41
C LEU A 64 -3.20 -16.25 -11.83
N ALA A 65 -2.54 -17.39 -12.02
CA ALA A 65 -2.00 -17.83 -13.30
C ALA A 65 -3.11 -18.05 -14.34
N VAL A 66 -4.29 -18.56 -13.92
CA VAL A 66 -5.45 -18.74 -14.80
C VAL A 66 -5.92 -17.43 -15.42
N GLN A 67 -5.89 -16.33 -14.68
CA GLN A 67 -6.39 -15.03 -15.15
C GLN A 67 -5.43 -14.35 -16.13
N LYS A 68 -4.16 -14.75 -16.16
CA LYS A 68 -3.10 -14.15 -16.99
C LYS A 68 -3.10 -12.62 -16.93
N GLN A 69 -3.31 -12.05 -15.73
CA GLN A 69 -3.30 -10.61 -15.48
C GLN A 69 -2.49 -10.30 -14.22
N PRO A 70 -1.90 -9.09 -14.12
CA PRO A 70 -1.23 -8.66 -12.91
C PRO A 70 -2.18 -8.69 -11.72
N ALA A 71 -1.83 -9.42 -10.68
CA ALA A 71 -2.65 -9.57 -9.49
C ALA A 71 -1.81 -9.89 -8.26
N THR A 72 -2.37 -9.63 -7.08
CA THR A 72 -1.72 -9.90 -5.80
C THR A 72 -2.72 -10.58 -4.87
N ILE A 73 -2.29 -11.62 -4.15
CA ILE A 73 -3.10 -12.33 -3.16
C ILE A 73 -2.37 -12.45 -1.83
N PHE A 74 -3.17 -12.61 -0.78
CA PHE A 74 -2.75 -12.95 0.57
C PHE A 74 -3.30 -14.35 0.90
N PRO A 75 -2.63 -15.43 0.46
CA PRO A 75 -3.10 -16.79 0.78
C PRO A 75 -3.07 -17.03 2.30
N THR A 76 -2.14 -16.39 3.01
CA THR A 76 -1.96 -16.46 4.46
C THR A 76 -1.60 -15.08 5.01
N PRO A 77 -1.75 -14.84 6.32
CA PRO A 77 -1.36 -13.57 6.94
C PRO A 77 0.12 -13.23 6.80
N THR A 78 0.98 -14.23 6.61
CA THR A 78 2.44 -14.11 6.56
C THR A 78 3.00 -14.18 5.14
N GLN A 79 2.15 -14.26 4.12
CA GLN A 79 2.60 -14.40 2.74
C GLN A 79 1.80 -13.50 1.80
N LEU A 80 2.53 -12.73 1.01
CA LEU A 80 2.07 -11.92 -0.11
C LEU A 80 2.60 -12.55 -1.39
N ILE A 81 1.70 -12.87 -2.33
CA ILE A 81 2.08 -13.37 -3.64
C ILE A 81 1.65 -12.37 -4.70
N GLY A 82 2.62 -11.87 -5.47
CA GLY A 82 2.38 -11.10 -6.68
C GLY A 82 2.59 -11.97 -7.91
N TYR A 83 1.75 -11.80 -8.92
CA TYR A 83 1.87 -12.42 -10.23
C TYR A 83 1.74 -11.35 -11.30
N ALA A 84 2.65 -11.36 -12.29
CA ALA A 84 2.59 -10.46 -13.42
C ALA A 84 3.05 -11.18 -14.71
N PRO A 85 2.17 -11.31 -15.73
CA PRO A 85 2.58 -11.82 -17.03
C PRO A 85 3.41 -10.78 -17.79
N ILE A 86 4.48 -11.23 -18.43
CA ILE A 86 5.30 -10.39 -19.30
C ILE A 86 4.55 -10.18 -20.62
N LYS A 87 4.18 -8.92 -20.88
CA LYS A 87 3.50 -8.54 -22.11
C LYS A 87 4.46 -8.59 -23.30
N LYS A 88 3.88 -8.70 -24.50
CA LYS A 88 4.63 -8.65 -25.75
C LYS A 88 5.44 -7.35 -25.83
N PHE A 89 6.74 -7.48 -26.06
CA PHE A 89 7.60 -6.36 -26.41
C PHE A 89 7.65 -6.16 -27.93
N GLU A 90 7.89 -4.93 -28.36
CA GLU A 90 8.04 -4.59 -29.77
C GLU A 90 9.18 -5.44 -30.39
N ASN A 91 8.91 -6.04 -31.54
CA ASN A 91 9.84 -6.96 -32.25
C ASN A 91 10.20 -8.26 -31.51
N MET A 92 9.43 -8.67 -30.49
CA MET A 92 9.53 -10.00 -29.88
C MET A 92 8.22 -10.79 -29.98
N PRO A 93 8.30 -12.13 -30.16
CA PRO A 93 7.13 -12.98 -30.01
C PRO A 93 6.62 -12.94 -28.56
N LEU A 94 5.35 -13.28 -28.37
CA LEU A 94 4.82 -13.47 -27.03
C LEU A 94 5.46 -14.72 -26.43
N LEU A 95 6.26 -14.54 -25.37
CA LEU A 95 7.03 -15.62 -24.74
C LEU A 95 6.22 -16.42 -23.71
N GLY A 96 5.07 -15.90 -23.29
CA GLY A 96 4.24 -16.51 -22.24
C GLY A 96 4.86 -16.48 -20.83
N TRP A 97 5.96 -15.75 -20.64
CA TRP A 97 6.65 -15.66 -19.36
C TRP A 97 5.85 -14.89 -18.32
N SER A 98 6.07 -15.25 -17.07
CA SER A 98 5.49 -14.56 -15.92
C SER A 98 6.51 -14.36 -14.81
N VAL A 99 6.30 -13.30 -14.03
CA VAL A 99 7.07 -12.98 -12.84
C VAL A 99 6.18 -13.21 -11.63
N ILE A 100 6.72 -13.94 -10.66
CA ILE A 100 6.06 -14.23 -9.40
C ILE A 100 6.95 -13.70 -8.29
N THR A 101 6.36 -12.98 -7.34
CA THR A 101 7.05 -12.46 -6.17
C THR A 101 6.42 -13.01 -4.92
N VAL A 102 7.23 -13.53 -4.00
CA VAL A 102 6.77 -14.00 -2.69
C VAL A 102 7.43 -13.15 -1.63
N ALA A 103 6.62 -12.53 -0.78
CA ALA A 103 7.08 -11.59 0.23
C ALA A 103 6.35 -11.80 1.55
N ASP A 104 6.97 -11.42 2.66
CA ASP A 104 6.31 -11.35 3.96
C ASP A 104 5.65 -9.96 4.11
N PRO A 105 4.31 -9.87 4.27
CA PRO A 105 3.62 -8.61 4.48
C PRO A 105 4.17 -7.79 5.65
N ASP A 106 4.58 -8.42 6.75
CA ASP A 106 5.03 -7.71 7.95
C ASP A 106 6.33 -6.94 7.73
N THR A 107 7.20 -7.49 6.89
CA THR A 107 8.46 -6.82 6.50
C THR A 107 8.24 -5.84 5.35
N THR A 108 7.43 -6.21 4.37
CA THR A 108 7.20 -5.41 3.15
C THR A 108 6.43 -4.12 3.46
N PHE A 109 5.45 -4.17 4.36
CA PHE A 109 4.61 -3.02 4.72
C PHE A 109 5.06 -2.31 6.00
N LYS A 110 6.22 -2.67 6.56
CA LYS A 110 6.74 -2.10 7.82
C LYS A 110 6.83 -0.57 7.75
N ALA A 111 7.48 -0.04 6.70
CA ALA A 111 7.66 1.40 6.52
C ALA A 111 6.32 2.14 6.39
N GLN A 112 5.34 1.54 5.69
CA GLN A 112 4.00 2.12 5.54
C GLN A 112 3.25 2.15 6.87
N ARG A 113 3.37 1.09 7.68
CA ARG A 113 2.76 1.03 9.01
C ARG A 113 3.38 2.03 9.98
N GLU A 114 4.70 2.16 9.98
CA GLU A 114 5.42 3.17 10.80
C GLU A 114 5.04 4.59 10.40
N LEU A 115 4.95 4.86 9.09
CA LEU A 115 4.49 6.15 8.59
C LEU A 115 3.05 6.43 9.02
N LEU A 116 2.14 5.47 8.86
CA LEU A 116 0.75 5.59 9.30
C LEU A 116 0.66 5.88 10.80
N LEU A 117 1.39 5.14 11.64
CA LEU A 117 1.42 5.37 13.09
C LEU A 117 1.98 6.76 13.44
N THR A 118 3.00 7.23 12.70
CA THR A 118 3.56 8.57 12.87
C THR A 118 2.54 9.65 12.52
N LEU A 119 1.87 9.52 11.37
CA LEU A 119 0.82 10.45 10.96
C LEU A 119 -0.38 10.41 11.89
N ALA A 120 -0.83 9.22 12.28
CA ALA A 120 -1.99 9.04 13.17
C ALA A 120 -1.73 9.65 14.54
N SER A 121 -0.55 9.40 15.13
CA SER A 121 -0.18 9.98 16.43
C SER A 121 -0.05 11.50 16.35
N GLY A 122 0.64 12.03 15.32
CA GLY A 122 0.75 13.47 15.10
C GLY A 122 -0.61 14.14 14.90
N THR A 123 -1.49 13.52 14.12
CA THR A 123 -2.84 14.03 13.84
C THR A 123 -3.71 13.98 15.10
N ALA A 124 -3.65 12.91 15.87
CA ALA A 124 -4.41 12.78 17.11
C ALA A 124 -4.01 13.87 18.12
N ILE A 125 -2.71 14.11 18.29
CA ILE A 125 -2.20 15.17 19.18
C ILE A 125 -2.67 16.55 18.67
N ALA A 126 -2.52 16.83 17.38
CA ALA A 126 -2.95 18.09 16.79
C ALA A 126 -4.45 18.32 16.96
N ALA A 127 -5.27 17.29 16.75
CA ALA A 127 -6.72 17.35 16.92
C ALA A 127 -7.12 17.63 18.37
N LEU A 128 -6.46 17.00 19.35
CA LEU A 128 -6.70 17.26 20.77
C LEU A 128 -6.36 18.70 21.15
N LEU A 129 -5.22 19.22 20.67
CA LEU A 129 -4.82 20.60 20.93
C LEU A 129 -5.79 21.61 20.30
N ALA A 130 -6.17 21.38 19.04
CA ALA A 130 -7.14 22.22 18.34
C ALA A 130 -8.50 22.20 19.03
N GLY A 131 -8.96 21.02 19.45
CA GLY A 131 -10.20 20.86 20.22
C GLY A 131 -10.17 21.62 21.55
N ALA A 132 -9.09 21.48 22.31
CA ALA A 132 -8.90 22.20 23.57
C ALA A 132 -8.90 23.72 23.38
N LEU A 133 -8.21 24.21 22.34
CA LEU A 133 -8.18 25.63 21.99
C LEU A 133 -9.59 26.12 21.58
N ALA A 134 -10.31 25.35 20.77
CA ALA A 134 -11.66 25.70 20.35
C ALA A 134 -12.61 25.79 21.56
N THR A 135 -12.57 24.82 22.48
CA THR A 135 -13.37 24.85 23.71
C THR A 135 -12.99 26.04 24.60
N TRP A 136 -11.70 26.34 24.75
CA TRP A 136 -11.24 27.49 25.53
C TRP A 136 -11.76 28.81 24.95
N ILE A 137 -11.59 29.03 23.64
CA ILE A 137 -12.08 30.23 22.95
C ILE A 137 -13.61 30.34 23.07
N ALA A 138 -14.35 29.27 22.79
CA ALA A 138 -15.81 29.25 22.89
C ALA A 138 -16.27 29.64 24.31
N SER A 139 -15.67 29.06 25.35
CA SER A 139 -16.02 29.39 26.74
C SER A 139 -15.76 30.85 27.12
N ARG A 140 -14.75 31.50 26.51
CA ARG A 140 -14.42 32.91 26.77
C ARG A 140 -15.35 33.87 26.04
N VAL A 141 -15.79 33.53 24.84
CA VAL A 141 -16.62 34.39 24.00
C VAL A 141 -18.11 34.25 24.34
N THR A 142 -18.60 33.04 24.59
CA THR A 142 -20.03 32.81 24.82
C THR A 142 -20.47 33.23 26.21
N ARG A 143 -19.61 33.08 27.23
CA ARG A 143 -19.96 33.31 28.63
C ARG A 143 -20.40 34.76 28.95
N PRO A 144 -19.71 35.83 28.49
CA PRO A 144 -20.16 37.20 28.71
C PRO A 144 -21.47 37.52 27.99
N ILE A 145 -21.68 36.95 26.79
CA ILE A 145 -22.92 37.14 26.02
C ILE A 145 -24.08 36.52 26.81
N THR A 146 -23.96 35.28 27.27
CA THR A 146 -25.01 34.63 28.06
C THR A 146 -25.29 35.32 29.39
N GLU A 147 -24.25 35.86 30.05
CA GLU A 147 -24.42 36.64 31.29
C GLU A 147 -25.18 37.95 31.03
N ALA A 148 -24.87 38.64 29.94
CA ALA A 148 -25.58 39.86 29.55
C ALA A 148 -27.04 39.59 29.16
N THR A 149 -27.31 38.54 28.37
CA THR A 149 -28.68 38.19 27.97
C THR A 149 -29.52 37.79 29.20
N GLY A 150 -28.94 37.02 30.13
CA GLY A 150 -29.62 36.65 31.37
C GLY A 150 -29.93 37.84 32.27
N ALA A 151 -29.05 38.85 32.31
CA ALA A 151 -29.31 40.09 33.06
C ALA A 151 -30.44 40.92 32.44
N VAL A 152 -30.49 41.03 31.11
CA VAL A 152 -31.57 41.74 30.39
C VAL A 152 -32.91 41.01 30.54
N GLU A 153 -32.91 39.68 30.50
CA GLU A 153 -34.12 38.88 30.70
C GLU A 153 -34.71 39.06 32.11
N LYS A 154 -33.87 39.11 33.15
CA LYS A 154 -34.30 39.43 34.52
C LYS A 154 -34.83 40.86 34.67
N LEU A 155 -34.21 41.83 33.99
CA LEU A 155 -34.74 43.20 33.92
C LEU A 155 -36.13 43.23 33.26
N GLY A 156 -36.35 42.44 32.19
CA GLY A 156 -37.64 42.32 31.51
C GLY A 156 -38.74 41.64 32.36
N GLN A 157 -38.36 40.83 33.35
CA GLN A 157 -39.26 40.18 34.29
C GLN A 157 -39.61 41.04 35.53
N GLY A 158 -39.06 42.26 35.62
CA GLY A 158 -39.40 43.23 36.69
C GLY A 158 -38.43 43.29 37.86
N GLU A 159 -37.28 42.59 37.81
CA GLU A 159 -36.23 42.62 38.85
C GLU A 159 -35.25 43.79 38.61
N LEU A 160 -35.67 45.02 38.95
CA LEU A 160 -34.95 46.27 38.65
C LEU A 160 -33.70 46.56 39.51
N ASP A 161 -33.42 45.77 40.54
CA ASP A 161 -32.24 45.93 41.43
C ASP A 161 -30.99 45.14 40.96
N THR A 162 -31.05 44.52 39.78
CA THR A 162 -29.95 43.69 39.26
C THR A 162 -28.79 44.55 38.75
N ARG A 163 -27.83 44.86 39.64
CA ARG A 163 -26.56 45.52 39.26
C ARG A 163 -25.64 44.55 38.53
N ILE A 164 -25.18 44.95 37.35
CA ILE A 164 -24.12 44.26 36.61
C ILE A 164 -22.77 44.63 37.26
N PRO A 165 -22.01 43.66 37.82
CA PRO A 165 -20.68 43.93 38.33
C PRO A 165 -19.73 44.16 37.15
N VAL A 166 -19.31 45.42 36.98
CA VAL A 166 -18.33 45.81 35.98
C VAL A 166 -16.94 45.42 36.51
N ARG A 167 -16.35 44.36 35.98
CA ARG A 167 -14.91 44.10 36.13
C ARG A 167 -14.17 44.79 34.98
N GLY A 168 -13.56 45.93 35.27
CA GLY A 168 -12.50 46.51 34.44
C GLY A 168 -11.25 45.64 34.54
N ASN A 169 -10.53 45.51 33.42
CA ASN A 169 -9.38 44.62 33.21
C ASN A 169 -8.28 44.74 34.28
#